data_AF-A0A3N5JPI3-F1
#
_entry.id   AF-A0A3N5JPI3-F1
#
_cell.length_a   1.000
_cell.length_b   1.000
_cell.length_c   1.000
_cell.angle_alpha   90.00
_cell.angle_beta   90.00
_cell.angle_gamma   90.00
#
_symmetry.space_group_name_H-M   'P 1'
#
loop_
_entity.id
_entity.type
_entity.pdbx_description
1 polymer ?
#
loop_
_entity_poly.entity_id
_entity_poly.type
_entity_poly.pdbx_seq_one_letter_code
_entity_poly.pdbx_strand_id
1 'polypeptide(L)'
;AYDHNLVQFAENVRQQVNFICNCCGCCCEAMLAAQRFAYLHPIHTTNFFPAIDEATCTGCGKCVDVCPVQAMGLVSANDPHRPKRRVAKLDAELCLGCGVCVRNCNKDSLSLQSRAERIITPLNGAHKAVVMAIERGKLQHLLFDNRVLWSHRALAAVVGVILKLPPIEKTLASRQMKSRYLEALISRYGN
;
A
#
# COMPACT_ATOMS: atom_id res chain seq x y z
N ALA A 1 0.69 13.24 17.04
CA ALA A 1 0.89 11.98 16.26
C ALA A 1 2.34 11.51 16.31
N TYR A 2 3.30 12.41 16.02
CA TYR A 2 4.73 12.10 16.03
C TYR A 2 5.22 11.56 17.39
N ASP A 3 4.91 12.25 18.48
CA ASP A 3 5.34 11.93 19.85
C ASP A 3 4.77 10.61 20.41
N HIS A 4 3.74 10.09 19.76
CA HIS A 4 3.04 8.86 20.18
C HIS A 4 3.27 7.71 19.20
N ASN A 5 4.26 7.80 18.30
CA ASN A 5 4.58 6.76 17.32
C ASN A 5 3.40 6.34 16.43
N LEU A 6 2.45 7.25 16.19
CA LEU A 6 1.31 6.97 15.32
C LEU A 6 1.75 6.92 13.85
N VAL A 7 1.19 5.98 13.11
CA VAL A 7 1.30 5.89 11.65
C VAL A 7 0.27 6.80 11.03
N GLN A 8 0.74 7.73 10.21
CA GLN A 8 -0.14 8.48 9.33
C GLN A 8 -0.38 7.67 8.05
N PHE A 9 -1.65 7.40 7.76
CA PHE A 9 -2.08 6.87 6.45
C PHE A 9 -3.41 7.52 6.08
N ALA A 10 -3.75 7.48 4.80
CA ALA A 10 -4.92 8.17 4.28
C ALA A 10 -5.62 7.30 3.25
N GLU A 11 -6.75 7.78 2.75
CA GLU A 11 -7.16 7.33 1.44
C GLU A 11 -6.06 7.68 0.44
N ASN A 12 -5.36 6.65 -0.09
CA ASN A 12 -4.20 6.84 -0.95
C ASN A 12 -4.63 7.30 -2.35
N VAL A 13 -5.05 8.55 -2.47
CA VAL A 13 -5.48 9.23 -3.69
C VAL A 13 -4.86 10.62 -3.76
N ARG A 14 -4.68 11.16 -4.97
CA ARG A 14 -4.00 12.44 -5.19
C ARG A 14 -4.89 13.67 -4.96
N GLN A 15 -6.20 13.53 -5.16
CA GLN A 15 -7.16 14.62 -5.10
C GLN A 15 -8.38 14.17 -4.28
N GLN A 16 -8.97 15.12 -3.54
CA GLN A 16 -10.19 14.89 -2.76
C GLN A 16 -10.03 13.69 -1.80
N VAL A 17 -8.96 13.71 -0.99
CA VAL A 17 -8.67 12.67 0.00
C VAL A 17 -9.83 12.60 0.99
N ASN A 18 -10.54 11.46 1.04
CA ASN A 18 -11.73 11.34 1.89
C ASN A 18 -11.39 11.29 3.39
N PHE A 19 -10.24 10.74 3.77
CA PHE A 19 -9.84 10.65 5.17
C PHE A 19 -8.31 10.63 5.34
N ILE A 20 -7.87 11.10 6.50
CA ILE A 20 -6.50 10.96 7.01
C ILE A 20 -6.60 10.38 8.43
N CYS A 21 -5.88 9.30 8.67
CA CYS A 21 -5.85 8.58 9.92
C CYS A 21 -4.45 8.66 10.55
N ASN A 22 -4.42 8.69 11.88
CA ASN A 22 -3.21 8.55 12.70
C ASN A 22 -3.42 7.38 13.65
N CYS A 23 -2.82 6.23 13.39
CA CYS A 23 -3.15 4.99 14.12
C CYS A 23 -1.94 4.30 14.75
N CYS A 24 -2.20 3.61 15.86
CA CYS A 24 -1.30 2.65 16.50
C CYS A 24 -1.64 1.22 16.03
N GLY A 25 -0.76 0.24 16.33
CA GLY A 25 -1.08 -1.19 16.22
C GLY A 25 -1.97 -1.75 17.35
N CYS A 26 -2.44 -0.90 18.27
CA CYS A 26 -3.06 -1.32 19.52
C CYS A 26 -4.54 -1.74 19.41
N CYS A 27 -5.34 -1.03 18.61
CA CYS A 27 -6.77 -1.35 18.38
C CYS A 27 -7.26 -0.95 16.98
N CYS A 28 -6.36 -0.50 16.10
CA CYS A 28 -6.74 -0.10 14.75
C CYS A 28 -6.93 -1.32 13.87
N GLU A 29 -8.17 -1.58 13.44
CA GLU A 29 -8.50 -2.68 12.53
C GLU A 29 -7.69 -2.64 11.22
N ALA A 30 -7.34 -1.45 10.72
CA ALA A 30 -6.50 -1.34 9.54
C ALA A 30 -5.08 -1.85 9.82
N MET A 31 -4.48 -1.51 10.96
CA MET A 31 -3.13 -2.00 11.33
C MET A 31 -3.16 -3.50 11.63
N LEU A 32 -4.18 -3.99 12.33
CA LEU A 32 -4.37 -5.42 12.59
C LEU A 32 -4.55 -6.20 11.28
N ALA A 33 -5.32 -5.65 10.33
CA ALA A 33 -5.46 -6.24 9.01
C ALA A 33 -4.15 -6.22 8.23
N ALA A 34 -3.37 -5.13 8.29
CA ALA A 34 -2.05 -5.06 7.65
C ALA A 34 -1.09 -6.11 8.24
N GLN A 35 -1.11 -6.35 9.56
CA GLN A 35 -0.30 -7.37 10.20
C GLN A 35 -0.72 -8.79 9.81
N ARG A 36 -2.03 -9.08 9.79
CA ARG A 36 -2.56 -10.45 9.59
C ARG A 36 -2.72 -10.84 8.13
N PHE A 37 -2.98 -9.86 7.27
CA PHE A 37 -3.40 -10.06 5.89
C PHE A 37 -2.57 -9.21 4.91
N ALA A 38 -1.30 -8.95 5.21
CA ALA A 38 -0.42 -8.11 4.39
C ALA A 38 -0.45 -8.46 2.89
N TYR A 39 -0.51 -9.76 2.56
CA TYR A 39 -0.59 -10.26 1.18
C TYR A 39 -1.84 -9.77 0.41
N LEU A 40 -2.90 -9.36 1.10
CA LEU A 40 -4.09 -8.75 0.51
C LEU A 40 -3.96 -7.23 0.28
N HIS A 41 -2.84 -6.64 0.69
CA HIS A 41 -2.55 -5.21 0.64
C HIS A 41 -3.71 -4.34 1.18
N PRO A 42 -4.19 -4.59 2.42
CA PRO A 42 -5.34 -3.89 2.98
C PRO A 42 -5.06 -2.40 3.22
N ILE A 43 -3.79 -2.04 3.38
CA ILE A 43 -3.29 -0.66 3.41
C ILE A 43 -2.25 -0.53 2.31
N HIS A 44 -2.40 0.48 1.45
CA HIS A 44 -1.39 0.78 0.45
C HIS A 44 -0.10 1.28 1.12
N THR A 45 1.03 0.71 0.70
CA THR A 45 2.34 1.05 1.21
C THR A 45 2.86 2.36 0.61
N THR A 46 3.79 3.00 1.31
CA THR A 46 4.50 4.17 0.76
C THR A 46 5.55 3.73 -0.27
N ASN A 47 6.14 4.68 -0.97
CA ASN A 47 7.27 4.42 -1.88
C ASN A 47 8.60 4.17 -1.16
N PHE A 48 8.61 3.93 0.15
CA PHE A 48 9.82 3.79 0.94
C PHE A 48 9.86 2.51 1.77
N PHE A 49 11.07 2.09 2.11
CA PHE A 49 11.37 1.09 3.13
C PHE A 49 12.52 1.55 4.04
N PRO A 50 12.56 1.10 5.30
CA PRO A 50 13.72 1.32 6.15
C PRO A 50 14.88 0.41 5.72
N ALA A 51 16.00 1.00 5.35
CA ALA A 51 17.28 0.30 5.19
C ALA A 51 18.03 0.28 6.52
N ILE A 52 18.70 -0.83 6.79
CA ILE A 52 19.40 -1.11 8.05
C ILE A 52 20.90 -1.11 7.79
N ASP A 53 21.64 -0.28 8.50
CA ASP A 53 23.09 -0.36 8.57
C ASP A 53 23.50 -1.34 9.69
N GLU A 54 23.87 -2.56 9.27
CA GLU A 54 24.29 -3.62 10.20
C GLU A 54 25.58 -3.31 10.95
N ALA A 55 26.44 -2.44 10.41
CA ALA A 55 27.71 -2.09 11.04
C ALA A 55 27.48 -1.30 12.34
N THR A 56 26.56 -0.33 12.31
CA THR A 56 26.22 0.53 13.45
C THR A 56 25.07 -0.02 14.30
N CYS A 57 24.28 -0.96 13.77
CA CYS A 57 23.18 -1.57 14.50
C CYS A 57 23.66 -2.35 15.72
N THR A 58 23.10 -2.02 16.89
CA THR A 58 23.41 -2.69 18.16
C THR A 58 22.44 -3.83 18.50
N GLY A 59 21.40 -4.06 17.69
CA GLY A 59 20.38 -5.08 17.97
C GLY A 59 19.54 -4.83 19.21
N CYS A 60 19.31 -3.56 19.59
CA CYS A 60 18.65 -3.19 20.85
C CYS A 60 17.13 -3.46 20.89
N GLY A 61 16.49 -3.76 19.76
CA GLY A 61 15.07 -4.13 19.71
C GLY A 61 14.07 -2.96 19.65
N LYS A 62 14.47 -1.72 19.92
CA LYS A 62 13.52 -0.57 19.93
C LYS A 62 12.66 -0.44 18.67
N CYS A 63 13.24 -0.69 17.50
CA CYS A 63 12.52 -0.67 16.22
C CYS A 63 11.45 -1.77 16.08
N VAL A 64 11.64 -2.90 16.76
CA VAL A 64 10.67 -4.00 16.86
C VAL A 64 9.49 -3.58 17.73
N ASP A 65 9.78 -3.04 18.92
CA ASP A 65 8.76 -2.66 19.90
C ASP A 65 7.78 -1.61 19.38
N VAL A 66 8.27 -0.66 18.58
CA VAL A 66 7.44 0.43 18.02
C VAL A 66 6.81 0.09 16.68
N CYS A 67 7.05 -1.08 16.10
CA CYS A 67 6.54 -1.41 14.77
C CYS A 67 5.03 -1.78 14.83
N PRO A 68 4.14 -0.95 14.27
CA PRO A 68 2.69 -1.10 14.44
C PRO A 68 2.10 -2.28 13.66
N VAL A 69 2.85 -2.80 12.69
CA VAL A 69 2.49 -3.94 11.84
C VAL A 69 3.44 -5.12 12.01
N GLN A 70 4.33 -5.06 13.01
CA GLN A 70 5.29 -6.12 13.35
C GLN A 70 6.22 -6.55 12.20
N ALA A 71 6.55 -5.62 11.30
CA ALA A 71 7.46 -5.86 10.18
C ALA A 71 8.95 -5.85 10.56
N MET A 72 9.31 -5.45 11.78
CA MET A 72 10.70 -5.43 12.26
C MET A 72 10.94 -6.63 13.17
N GLY A 73 12.08 -7.30 13.00
CA GLY A 73 12.56 -8.38 13.88
C GLY A 73 14.03 -8.23 14.24
N LEU A 74 14.53 -9.15 15.07
CA LEU A 74 15.96 -9.29 15.36
C LEU A 74 16.44 -10.67 14.89
N VAL A 75 17.59 -10.70 14.23
CA VAL A 75 18.26 -11.94 13.79
C VAL A 75 19.71 -11.96 14.26
N SER A 76 20.31 -13.14 14.28
CA SER A 76 21.76 -13.30 14.49
C SER A 76 22.53 -12.49 13.45
N ALA A 77 23.55 -11.76 13.90
CA ALA A 77 24.49 -11.06 13.01
C ALA A 77 25.49 -12.02 12.35
N ASN A 78 25.47 -13.31 12.71
CA ASN A 78 26.36 -14.36 12.22
C ASN A 78 27.85 -14.00 12.34
N ASP A 79 28.20 -13.24 13.38
CA ASP A 79 29.57 -12.86 13.71
C ASP A 79 30.23 -13.98 14.54
N PRO A 80 31.22 -14.73 14.01
CA PRO A 80 31.85 -15.84 14.72
C PRO A 80 32.55 -15.39 16.01
N HIS A 81 33.01 -14.13 16.07
CA HIS A 81 33.66 -13.56 17.25
C HIS A 81 32.65 -13.03 18.27
N ARG A 82 31.40 -12.77 17.85
CA ARG A 82 30.32 -12.28 18.70
C ARG A 82 29.03 -13.07 18.45
N PRO A 83 28.95 -14.34 18.86
CA PRO A 83 27.82 -15.24 18.52
C PRO A 83 26.47 -14.80 19.10
N LYS A 84 26.46 -13.95 20.13
CA LYS A 84 25.24 -13.37 20.71
C LYS A 84 24.81 -12.05 20.05
N ARG A 85 25.60 -11.51 19.11
CA ARG A 85 25.29 -10.25 18.44
C ARG A 85 24.05 -10.45 17.56
N ARG A 86 23.10 -9.53 17.69
CA ARG A 86 21.90 -9.48 16.85
C ARG A 86 21.88 -8.18 16.06
N VAL A 87 21.22 -8.21 14.92
CA VAL A 87 20.91 -7.05 14.08
C VAL A 87 19.42 -7.01 13.78
N ALA A 88 18.91 -5.81 13.51
CA ALA A 88 17.54 -5.66 13.06
C ALA A 88 17.37 -6.29 11.67
N LYS A 89 16.19 -6.84 11.40
CA LYS A 89 15.79 -7.35 10.08
C LYS A 89 14.41 -6.84 9.73
N LEU A 90 14.23 -6.44 8.48
CA LEU A 90 12.95 -6.03 7.93
C LEU A 90 12.25 -7.19 7.23
N ASP A 91 10.96 -7.37 7.50
CA ASP A 91 10.04 -8.06 6.62
C ASP A 91 9.41 -7.03 5.66
N ALA A 92 9.81 -7.08 4.39
CA ALA A 92 9.37 -6.13 3.39
C ALA A 92 7.88 -6.30 3.03
N GLU A 93 7.34 -7.52 3.14
CA GLU A 93 5.95 -7.81 2.79
C GLU A 93 4.98 -7.18 3.80
N LEU A 94 5.36 -7.16 5.08
CA LEU A 94 4.56 -6.54 6.13
C LEU A 94 4.73 -5.01 6.20
N CYS A 95 5.85 -4.46 5.71
CA CYS A 95 6.22 -3.09 6.01
C CYS A 95 5.48 -2.05 5.14
N LEU A 96 4.74 -1.17 5.83
CA LEU A 96 4.05 -0.03 5.22
C LEU A 96 4.99 1.10 4.75
N GLY A 97 6.23 1.13 5.23
CA GLY A 97 7.18 2.23 5.02
C GLY A 97 6.85 3.49 5.83
N CYS A 98 6.24 3.35 7.00
CA CYS A 98 5.79 4.47 7.84
C CYS A 98 6.91 5.25 8.57
N GLY A 99 8.14 4.72 8.58
CA GLY A 99 9.30 5.39 9.20
C GLY A 99 9.29 5.48 10.74
N VAL A 100 8.32 4.87 11.44
CA VAL A 100 8.30 4.86 12.92
C VAL A 100 9.58 4.23 13.50
N CYS A 101 10.08 3.14 12.90
CA CYS A 101 11.31 2.48 13.32
C CYS A 101 12.55 3.38 13.20
N VAL A 102 12.67 4.12 12.09
CA VAL A 102 13.77 5.03 11.80
C VAL A 102 13.86 6.10 12.89
N ARG A 103 12.73 6.72 13.23
CA ARG A 103 12.65 7.77 14.26
C ARG A 103 13.02 7.31 15.67
N ASN A 104 12.84 6.02 15.96
CA ASN A 104 13.12 5.45 17.27
C ASN A 104 14.49 4.76 17.34
N CYS A 105 15.28 4.81 16.26
CA CYS A 105 16.64 4.30 16.28
C CYS A 105 17.56 5.27 17.02
N ASN A 106 18.02 4.91 18.21
CA ASN A 106 18.93 5.74 19.00
C ASN A 106 20.40 5.67 18.54
N LYS A 107 20.65 5.05 17.39
CA LYS A 107 21.98 4.85 16.79
C LYS A 107 22.04 5.29 15.33
N ASP A 108 20.94 5.84 14.82
CA ASP A 108 20.80 6.29 13.43
C ASP A 108 21.15 5.20 12.38
N SER A 109 21.06 3.93 12.78
CA SER A 109 21.34 2.76 11.93
C SER A 109 20.21 2.43 10.95
N LEU A 110 19.18 3.27 10.88
CA LEU A 110 17.99 3.08 10.06
C LEU A 110 17.76 4.34 9.23
N SER A 111 17.54 4.19 7.92
CA SER A 111 17.20 5.30 7.02
C SER A 111 16.09 4.90 6.05
N LEU A 112 15.26 5.84 5.60
CA LEU A 112 14.26 5.55 4.56
C LEU A 112 14.91 5.60 3.18
N GLN A 113 14.73 4.53 2.41
CA GLN A 113 15.16 4.43 1.02
C GLN A 113 13.96 4.18 0.11
N SER A 114 14.04 4.67 -1.12
CA SER A 114 13.01 4.47 -2.14
C SER A 114 12.92 3.00 -2.54
N ARG A 115 11.69 2.51 -2.74
CA ARG A 115 11.43 1.21 -3.35
C ARG A 115 11.89 1.21 -4.81
N ALA A 116 12.29 0.03 -5.30
CA ALA A 116 12.68 -0.16 -6.69
C ALA A 116 11.49 0.12 -7.64
N GLU A 117 10.30 -0.34 -7.26
CA GLU A 117 9.06 -0.07 -7.98
C GLU A 117 8.28 1.06 -7.31
N ARG A 118 7.90 2.07 -8.10
CA ARG A 118 7.14 3.20 -7.61
C ARG A 118 5.65 2.91 -7.71
N ILE A 119 4.97 3.01 -6.57
CA ILE A 119 3.52 2.89 -6.47
C ILE A 119 2.91 4.17 -7.04
N ILE A 120 2.11 4.01 -8.10
CA ILE A 120 1.38 5.09 -8.74
C ILE A 120 0.07 5.30 -7.99
N THR A 121 0.00 6.38 -7.21
CA THR A 121 -1.21 6.74 -6.46
C THR A 121 -2.36 7.12 -7.42
N PRO A 122 -3.54 6.50 -7.29
CA PRO A 122 -4.71 6.86 -8.09
C PRO A 122 -5.10 8.34 -7.97
N LEU A 123 -5.73 8.87 -9.01
CA LEU A 123 -6.10 10.30 -9.06
C LEU A 123 -7.10 10.67 -7.96
N ASN A 124 -8.14 9.86 -7.76
CA ASN A 124 -9.23 10.06 -6.82
C ASN A 124 -9.87 8.71 -6.44
N GLY A 125 -10.88 8.73 -5.57
CA GLY A 125 -11.56 7.52 -5.09
C GLY A 125 -12.19 6.65 -6.19
N ALA A 126 -12.74 7.25 -7.24
CA ALA A 126 -13.30 6.50 -8.37
C ALA A 126 -12.20 5.78 -9.16
N HIS A 127 -11.09 6.47 -9.43
CA HIS A 127 -9.93 5.87 -10.08
C HIS A 127 -9.42 4.67 -9.27
N LYS A 128 -9.24 4.84 -7.96
CA LYS A 128 -8.82 3.76 -7.05
C LYS A 128 -9.78 2.57 -7.09
N ALA A 129 -11.09 2.81 -6.95
CA ALA A 129 -12.09 1.74 -6.92
C ALA A 129 -12.12 0.91 -8.21
N VAL A 130 -11.99 1.58 -9.37
CA VAL A 130 -11.97 0.90 -10.68
C VAL A 130 -10.70 0.06 -10.86
N VAL A 131 -9.52 0.61 -10.54
CA VAL A 131 -8.25 -0.13 -10.63
C VAL A 131 -8.25 -1.34 -9.71
N MET A 132 -8.64 -1.17 -8.44
CA MET A 132 -8.77 -2.29 -7.49
C MET A 132 -9.75 -3.36 -7.98
N ALA A 133 -10.86 -2.96 -8.61
CA ALA A 133 -11.83 -3.91 -9.15
C ALA A 133 -11.25 -4.67 -10.35
N ILE A 134 -10.51 -4.01 -11.24
CA ILE A 134 -9.82 -4.67 -12.37
C ILE A 134 -8.75 -5.64 -11.86
N GLU A 135 -7.86 -5.21 -10.96
CA GLU A 135 -6.79 -6.05 -10.42
C GLU A 135 -7.33 -7.32 -9.75
N ARG A 136 -8.48 -7.22 -9.07
CA ARG A 136 -9.11 -8.33 -8.34
C ARG A 136 -10.08 -9.16 -9.18
N GLY A 137 -10.20 -8.90 -10.48
CA GLY A 137 -11.15 -9.60 -11.35
C GLY A 137 -12.62 -9.31 -11.03
N LYS A 138 -12.91 -8.18 -10.37
CA LYS A 138 -14.21 -7.82 -9.80
C LYS A 138 -14.87 -6.62 -10.48
N LEU A 139 -14.43 -6.22 -11.68
CA LEU A 139 -15.01 -5.07 -12.39
C LEU A 139 -16.52 -5.22 -12.65
N GLN A 140 -16.98 -6.43 -12.97
CA GLN A 140 -18.41 -6.71 -13.14
C GLN A 140 -19.20 -6.44 -11.85
N HIS A 141 -18.73 -6.95 -10.70
CA HIS A 141 -19.37 -6.71 -9.40
C HIS A 141 -19.45 -5.22 -9.05
N LEU A 142 -18.40 -4.45 -9.37
CA LEU A 142 -18.42 -3.01 -9.18
C LEU A 142 -19.54 -2.34 -10.00
N LEU A 143 -19.78 -2.80 -11.23
CA LEU A 143 -20.78 -2.19 -12.12
C LEU A 143 -22.21 -2.66 -11.82
N PHE A 144 -22.40 -3.96 -11.63
CA PHE A 144 -23.73 -4.58 -11.54
C PHE A 144 -24.23 -4.68 -10.09
N ASP A 145 -23.40 -5.12 -9.16
CA ASP A 145 -23.84 -5.44 -7.80
C ASP A 145 -23.87 -4.21 -6.88
N ASN A 146 -22.92 -3.28 -7.08
CA ASN A 146 -22.84 -2.03 -6.31
C ASN A 146 -23.73 -0.91 -6.85
N ARG A 147 -24.75 -1.24 -7.66
CA ARG A 147 -25.74 -0.29 -8.22
C ARG A 147 -25.14 0.88 -9.00
N VAL A 148 -23.91 0.76 -9.51
CA VAL A 148 -23.28 1.84 -10.30
C VAL A 148 -24.10 2.17 -11.54
N LEU A 149 -24.73 1.17 -12.17
CA LEU A 149 -25.65 1.36 -13.29
C LEU A 149 -26.89 2.19 -12.97
N TRP A 150 -27.25 2.33 -11.68
CA TRP A 150 -28.45 3.08 -11.27
C TRP A 150 -28.21 4.59 -11.25
N SER A 151 -26.97 5.03 -11.49
CA SER A 151 -26.59 6.44 -11.60
C SER A 151 -25.75 6.66 -12.84
N HIS A 152 -26.29 7.42 -13.80
CA HIS A 152 -25.54 7.82 -15.01
C HIS A 152 -24.24 8.55 -14.66
N ARG A 153 -24.21 9.32 -13.55
CA ARG A 153 -22.99 9.99 -13.09
C ARG A 153 -21.94 9.00 -12.59
N ALA A 154 -22.36 7.98 -11.84
CA ALA A 154 -21.46 6.94 -11.35
C ALA A 154 -20.91 6.09 -12.50
N LEU A 155 -21.78 5.68 -13.44
CA LEU A 155 -21.36 4.95 -14.63
C LEU A 155 -20.40 5.78 -15.49
N ALA A 156 -20.69 7.06 -15.72
CA ALA A 156 -19.80 7.95 -16.46
C ALA A 156 -18.44 8.11 -15.77
N ALA A 157 -18.40 8.15 -14.43
CA ALA A 157 -17.14 8.17 -13.69
C ALA A 157 -16.33 6.88 -13.88
N VAL A 158 -16.98 5.71 -13.80
CA VAL A 158 -16.29 4.41 -14.00
C VAL A 158 -15.78 4.27 -15.42
N VAL A 159 -16.63 4.49 -16.43
CA VAL A 159 -16.22 4.41 -17.85
C VAL A 159 -15.15 5.45 -18.15
N GLY A 160 -15.31 6.68 -17.65
CA GLY A 160 -14.32 7.75 -17.82
C GLY A 160 -12.95 7.41 -17.21
N VAL A 161 -12.91 6.68 -16.09
CA VAL A 161 -11.65 6.12 -15.57
C VAL A 161 -11.10 5.08 -16.54
N ILE A 162 -11.89 4.07 -16.94
CA ILE A 162 -11.43 2.99 -17.83
C ILE A 162 -10.81 3.54 -19.11
N LEU A 163 -11.43 4.54 -19.72
CA LEU A 163 -10.93 5.17 -20.96
C LEU A 163 -9.61 5.93 -20.78
N LYS A 164 -9.25 6.33 -19.55
CA LYS A 164 -7.99 7.01 -19.24
C LYS A 164 -6.91 6.09 -18.68
N LEU A 165 -7.22 4.81 -18.47
CA LEU A 165 -6.23 3.83 -18.00
C LEU A 165 -5.16 3.55 -19.07
N PRO A 166 -3.96 3.13 -18.67
CA PRO A 166 -2.97 2.56 -19.58
C PRO A 166 -3.51 1.36 -20.41
N PRO A 167 -2.87 1.04 -21.55
CA PRO A 167 -3.37 0.03 -22.49
C PRO A 167 -3.57 -1.37 -21.89
N ILE A 168 -2.72 -1.76 -20.95
CA ILE A 168 -2.78 -3.07 -20.28
C ILE A 168 -4.05 -3.17 -19.43
N GLU A 169 -4.33 -2.19 -18.57
CA GLU A 169 -5.53 -2.24 -17.72
C GLU A 169 -6.83 -2.06 -18.54
N LYS A 170 -6.81 -1.28 -19.62
CA LYS A 170 -7.93 -1.24 -20.60
C LYS A 170 -8.25 -2.62 -21.15
N THR A 171 -7.22 -3.36 -21.54
CA THR A 171 -7.37 -4.72 -22.07
C THR A 171 -7.94 -5.66 -21.01
N LEU A 172 -7.45 -5.59 -19.76
CA LEU A 172 -7.98 -6.36 -18.64
C LEU A 172 -9.44 -6.03 -18.35
N ALA A 173 -9.80 -4.74 -18.34
CA ALA A 173 -11.16 -4.27 -18.14
C ALA A 173 -12.11 -4.79 -19.25
N SER A 174 -11.68 -4.70 -20.51
CA SER A 174 -12.45 -5.22 -21.65
C SER A 174 -12.69 -6.73 -21.53
N ARG A 175 -11.64 -7.51 -21.20
CA ARG A 175 -11.73 -8.96 -21.01
C ARG A 175 -12.67 -9.36 -19.86
N GLN A 176 -12.63 -8.63 -18.75
CA GLN A 176 -13.55 -8.89 -17.63
C GLN A 176 -14.99 -8.57 -18.01
N MET A 177 -15.23 -7.47 -18.72
CA MET A 177 -16.60 -7.04 -19.06
C MET A 177 -17.22 -7.82 -20.21
N LYS A 178 -16.41 -8.35 -21.14
CA LYS A 178 -16.88 -9.06 -22.35
C LYS A 178 -17.97 -8.28 -23.09
N SER A 179 -17.84 -6.95 -23.13
CA SER A 179 -18.83 -6.04 -23.68
C SER A 179 -18.33 -5.43 -24.99
N ARG A 180 -19.03 -5.73 -26.09
CA ARG A 180 -18.78 -5.12 -27.41
C ARG A 180 -18.86 -3.58 -27.35
N TYR A 181 -19.72 -3.05 -26.48
CA TYR A 181 -19.86 -1.61 -26.30
C TYR A 181 -18.61 -1.00 -25.66
N LEU A 182 -18.11 -1.61 -24.57
CA LEU A 182 -16.90 -1.11 -23.90
C LEU A 182 -15.68 -1.24 -24.80
N GLU A 183 -15.56 -2.34 -25.54
CA GLU A 183 -14.50 -2.55 -26.53
C GLU A 183 -14.51 -1.45 -27.59
N ALA A 184 -15.67 -1.16 -28.18
CA ALA A 184 -15.81 -0.08 -29.16
C ALA A 184 -15.47 1.30 -28.60
N LEU A 185 -15.82 1.58 -27.33
CA LEU A 185 -15.47 2.84 -26.67
C LEU A 185 -13.95 2.95 -26.45
N ILE A 186 -13.31 1.89 -25.98
CA ILE A 186 -11.85 1.86 -25.78
C ILE A 186 -11.12 2.10 -27.12
N SER A 187 -11.56 1.46 -28.21
CA SER A 187 -10.94 1.67 -29.53
C SER A 187 -11.12 3.09 -30.07
N ARG A 188 -12.21 3.77 -29.73
CA ARG A 188 -12.51 5.12 -30.24
C ARG A 188 -11.91 6.25 -29.40
N TYR A 189 -11.82 6.06 -28.09
CA TYR A 189 -11.52 7.13 -27.12
C TYR A 189 -10.39 6.79 -26.15
N GLY A 190 -9.75 5.63 -26.29
CA GLY A 190 -8.71 5.14 -25.40
C GLY A 190 -7.30 5.64 -25.71
N ASN A 191 -7.13 6.67 -26.53
CA ASN A 191 -5.85 7.33 -26.80
C ASN A 191 -5.67 8.56 -25.92
#